data_AF-A0A967DZW6-F1
#
_entry.id   AF-A0A967DZW6-F1
#
_cell.length_a   1.000
_cell.length_b   1.000
_cell.length_c   1.000
_cell.angle_alpha   90.00
_cell.angle_beta   90.00
_cell.angle_gamma   90.00
#
_symmetry.space_group_name_H-M   'P 1'
#
loop_
_entity.id
_entity.type
_entity.pdbx_description
1 polymer ?
#
loop_
_entity_poly.entity_id
_entity_poly.type
_entity_poly.pdbx_seq_one_letter_code
_entity_poly.pdbx_strand_id
1 'polypeptide(L)'
;LRFATDGITEVDAADIAKMGNIDENLASVNENSLFTIQRRNFPENDEVIPLFTNNWRNQDYSFVANLNNFGTTAVYLVDAYLGTETLLEDGEAYHFSVDANVAESQDSQRFSLKFDTETMGVEDEDNKLFSLYPNPAKDV
;
A
#
# COMPACT_ATOMS: atom_id res chain seq x y z
N LEU A 1 2.94 -0.21 12.11
CA LEU A 1 4.22 -0.91 11.76
C LEU A 1 5.38 -0.11 12.31
N ARG A 2 6.42 -0.77 12.83
CA ARG A 2 7.65 -0.14 13.30
C ARG A 2 8.84 -0.97 12.82
N PHE A 3 9.63 -0.41 11.91
CA PHE A 3 10.79 -1.10 11.34
C PHE A 3 12.04 -0.81 12.18
N ALA A 4 12.87 -1.83 12.39
CA ALA A 4 14.14 -1.75 13.11
C ALA A 4 15.11 -2.81 12.59
N THR A 5 16.41 -2.49 12.56
CA THR A 5 17.47 -3.41 12.08
C THR A 5 17.60 -4.69 12.91
N ASP A 6 17.15 -4.66 14.16
CA ASP A 6 17.11 -5.78 15.11
C ASP A 6 15.68 -6.25 15.40
N GLY A 7 14.73 -5.89 14.52
CA GLY A 7 13.41 -6.49 14.50
C GLY A 7 13.44 -7.87 13.86
N ILE A 8 12.39 -8.66 14.09
CA ILE A 8 12.19 -9.97 13.44
C ILE A 8 10.82 -9.98 12.74
N THR A 9 10.64 -10.85 11.76
CA THR A 9 9.38 -10.89 10.98
C THR A 9 8.31 -11.72 11.70
N GLU A 10 8.74 -12.70 12.49
CA GLU A 10 7.90 -13.54 13.34
C GLU A 10 7.25 -12.73 14.45
N VAL A 11 6.09 -13.20 14.91
CA VAL A 11 5.37 -12.56 16.01
C VAL A 11 6.09 -12.83 17.34
N ASP A 12 6.37 -11.78 18.10
CA ASP A 12 7.02 -11.87 19.40
C ASP A 12 6.42 -10.93 20.47
N ALA A 13 7.08 -10.88 21.64
CA ALA A 13 6.63 -10.08 22.77
C ALA A 13 6.82 -8.56 22.59
N ALA A 14 7.53 -8.12 21.54
CA ALA A 14 7.68 -6.72 21.18
C ALA A 14 6.51 -6.22 20.30
N ASP A 15 5.67 -7.13 19.80
CA ASP A 15 4.46 -6.79 19.07
C ASP A 15 3.29 -6.44 19.99
N ILE A 16 2.50 -5.44 19.57
CA ILE A 16 1.32 -4.97 20.30
C ILE A 16 0.10 -5.35 19.50
N ALA A 17 -0.64 -6.33 20.02
CA ALA A 17 -1.90 -6.80 19.45
C ALA A 17 -2.93 -5.65 19.32
N LYS A 18 -3.74 -5.71 18.26
CA LYS A 18 -4.82 -4.75 18.04
C LYS A 18 -5.95 -5.01 19.04
N MET A 19 -6.26 -3.99 19.84
CA MET A 19 -7.53 -3.95 20.56
C MET A 19 -8.63 -3.45 19.62
N GLY A 20 -9.78 -4.12 19.60
CA GLY A 20 -10.93 -3.71 18.78
C GLY A 20 -11.45 -2.34 19.21
N ASN A 21 -11.80 -1.52 18.22
CA ASN A 21 -12.54 -0.27 18.39
C ASN A 21 -13.97 -0.47 17.85
N ILE A 22 -14.96 0.13 18.51
CA ILE A 22 -16.35 0.14 18.04
C ILE A 22 -16.52 1.02 16.79
N ASP A 23 -15.63 1.99 16.63
CA ASP A 23 -15.48 2.83 15.45
C ASP A 23 -14.40 2.24 14.55
N GLU A 24 -13.68 3.07 13.78
CA GLU A 24 -12.72 2.62 12.79
C GLU A 24 -11.56 1.83 13.40
N ASN A 25 -11.16 0.77 12.71
CA ASN A 25 -9.96 0.02 13.02
C ASN A 25 -8.98 0.06 11.85
N LEU A 26 -7.70 0.15 12.20
CA LEU A 26 -6.56 -0.10 11.32
C LEU A 26 -5.56 -0.98 12.07
N ALA A 27 -5.06 -2.02 11.41
CA ALA A 27 -4.02 -2.90 11.94
C ALA A 27 -3.17 -3.47 10.80
N SER A 28 -1.95 -3.90 11.09
CA SER A 28 -1.24 -4.84 10.21
C SER A 28 -1.65 -6.27 10.55
N VAL A 29 -1.57 -7.16 9.56
CA VAL A 29 -1.87 -8.59 9.71
C VAL A 29 -0.58 -9.38 9.58
N ASN A 30 -0.31 -10.25 10.55
CA ASN A 30 0.75 -11.24 10.47
C ASN A 30 0.34 -12.52 11.22
N GLU A 31 0.68 -13.70 10.70
CA GLU A 31 0.30 -15.00 11.29
C GLU A 31 -1.17 -15.06 11.76
N ASN A 32 -2.09 -14.57 10.92
CA ASN A 32 -3.53 -14.48 11.20
C ASN A 32 -3.91 -13.64 12.44
N SER A 33 -2.99 -12.83 12.96
CA SER A 33 -3.17 -11.94 14.10
C SER A 33 -3.12 -10.47 13.66
N LEU A 34 -3.80 -9.62 14.42
CA LEU A 34 -3.89 -8.17 14.15
C LEU A 34 -3.00 -7.40 15.11
N PHE A 35 -2.24 -6.44 14.59
CA PHE A 35 -1.31 -5.63 15.38
C PHE A 35 -1.53 -4.14 15.18
N THR A 36 -1.54 -3.38 16.28
CA THR A 36 -1.50 -1.91 16.21
C THR A 36 -0.07 -1.43 16.00
N ILE A 37 0.90 -2.12 16.60
CA ILE A 37 2.33 -1.90 16.38
C ILE A 37 2.94 -3.29 16.23
N GLN A 38 3.35 -3.61 15.02
CA GLN A 38 4.20 -4.75 14.76
C GLN A 38 5.64 -4.25 14.60
N ARG A 39 6.54 -4.71 15.47
CA ARG A 39 7.96 -4.33 15.45
C ARG A 39 8.71 -5.39 14.65
N ARG A 40 9.24 -5.01 13.49
CA ARG A 40 9.81 -5.99 12.56
C ARG A 40 11.07 -5.52 11.87
N ASN A 41 11.79 -6.46 11.25
CA ASN A 41 12.90 -6.11 10.37
C ASN A 41 12.41 -5.32 9.15
N PHE A 42 13.32 -4.58 8.51
CA PHE A 42 13.06 -3.98 7.21
C PHE A 42 12.57 -5.04 6.22
N PRO A 43 11.62 -4.67 5.35
CA PRO A 43 10.97 -5.62 4.45
C PRO A 43 11.93 -6.11 3.38
N GLU A 44 11.70 -7.35 2.91
CA GLU A 44 12.40 -7.91 1.75
C GLU A 44 11.79 -7.40 0.43
N ASN A 45 12.46 -7.66 -0.70
CA ASN A 45 11.93 -7.32 -2.01
C ASN A 45 10.61 -8.03 -2.29
N ASP A 46 9.65 -7.31 -2.87
CA ASP A 46 8.29 -7.78 -3.15
C ASP A 46 7.53 -8.29 -1.93
N GLU A 47 8.00 -7.97 -0.71
CA GLU A 47 7.27 -8.34 0.48
C GLU A 47 5.93 -7.58 0.54
N VAL A 48 4.87 -8.29 0.89
CA VAL A 48 3.53 -7.72 1.06
C VAL A 48 3.08 -7.86 2.50
N ILE A 49 2.76 -6.73 3.12
CA ILE A 49 2.18 -6.67 4.47
C ILE A 49 0.69 -6.32 4.35
N PRO A 50 -0.22 -7.26 4.64
CA PRO A 50 -1.65 -6.97 4.60
C PRO A 50 -2.04 -6.01 5.72
N LEU A 51 -2.99 -5.12 5.42
CA LEU A 51 -3.63 -4.25 6.38
C LEU A 51 -5.05 -4.75 6.63
N PHE A 52 -5.49 -4.63 7.88
CA PHE A 52 -6.86 -4.84 8.28
C PHE A 52 -7.52 -3.51 8.55
N THR A 53 -8.68 -3.28 7.94
CA THR A 53 -9.55 -2.13 8.20
C THR A 53 -10.98 -2.59 8.41
N ASN A 54 -11.75 -1.90 9.27
CA ASN A 54 -13.19 -2.11 9.31
C ASN A 54 -13.90 -0.92 9.98
N ASN A 55 -15.22 -1.03 10.08
CA ASN A 55 -16.09 -0.07 10.79
C ASN A 55 -15.99 1.36 10.25
N TRP A 56 -15.82 1.51 8.93
CA TRP A 56 -15.83 2.80 8.25
C TRP A 56 -17.08 3.60 8.62
N ARG A 57 -16.93 4.83 9.14
CA ARG A 57 -18.05 5.74 9.48
C ARG A 57 -18.28 6.86 8.46
N ASN A 58 -17.23 7.23 7.75
CA ASN A 58 -17.21 8.26 6.72
C ASN A 58 -17.04 7.64 5.33
N GLN A 59 -17.24 8.46 4.30
CA GLN A 59 -17.00 8.08 2.91
C GLN A 59 -15.54 8.36 2.49
N ASP A 60 -15.00 9.52 2.85
CA ASP A 60 -13.69 9.97 2.38
C ASP A 60 -12.62 9.80 3.46
N TYR A 61 -11.49 9.19 3.09
CA TYR A 61 -10.36 8.94 3.99
C TYR A 61 -9.03 9.30 3.32
N SER A 62 -8.01 9.33 4.16
CA SER A 62 -6.63 9.42 3.72
C SER A 62 -5.72 8.53 4.56
N PHE A 63 -4.78 7.86 3.92
CA PHE A 63 -3.61 7.30 4.58
C PHE A 63 -2.43 8.23 4.44
N VAL A 64 -1.67 8.38 5.52
CA VAL A 64 -0.39 9.09 5.52
C VAL A 64 0.64 8.14 6.09
N ALA A 65 1.69 7.88 5.33
CA ALA A 65 2.80 7.06 5.78
C ALA A 65 3.96 7.96 6.22
N ASN A 66 4.63 7.54 7.29
CA ASN A 66 5.94 8.07 7.63
C ASN A 66 6.99 7.07 7.14
N LEU A 67 7.68 7.42 6.06
CA LEU A 67 8.67 6.60 5.37
C LEU A 67 10.10 7.03 5.71
N ASN A 68 10.27 7.83 6.77
CA ASN A 68 11.58 8.15 7.29
C ASN A 68 12.39 6.87 7.53
N ASN A 69 13.66 6.89 7.09
CA ASN A 69 14.60 5.78 7.18
C ASN A 69 14.34 4.60 6.22
N PHE A 70 13.44 4.72 5.24
CA PHE A 70 13.32 3.73 4.17
C PHE A 70 14.36 3.91 3.04
N GLY A 71 15.10 5.02 3.04
CA GLY A 71 16.18 5.23 2.07
C GLY A 71 15.67 5.20 0.64
N THR A 72 16.10 4.20 -0.13
CA THR A 72 15.69 3.98 -1.53
C THR A 72 14.58 2.95 -1.69
N THR A 73 14.09 2.34 -0.60
CA THR A 73 13.00 1.36 -0.67
C THR A 73 11.69 2.07 -1.03
N ALA A 74 11.14 1.74 -2.19
CA ALA A 74 9.83 2.21 -2.59
C ALA A 74 8.73 1.43 -1.85
N VAL A 75 7.71 2.15 -1.40
CA VAL A 75 6.57 1.57 -0.68
C VAL A 75 5.30 1.87 -1.44
N TYR A 76 4.58 0.83 -1.84
CA TYR A 76 3.34 0.95 -2.58
C TYR A 76 2.15 0.59 -1.68
N LEU A 77 1.10 1.40 -1.72
CA LEU A 77 -0.21 0.99 -1.24
C LEU A 77 -0.92 0.22 -2.35
N VAL A 78 -1.26 -1.03 -2.07
CA VAL A 78 -2.07 -1.87 -2.95
C VAL A 78 -3.52 -1.76 -2.52
N ASP A 79 -4.40 -1.32 -3.42
CA ASP A 79 -5.85 -1.28 -3.23
C ASP A 79 -6.49 -2.40 -4.07
N ALA A 80 -6.91 -3.48 -3.42
CA ALA A 80 -7.51 -4.64 -4.07
C ALA A 80 -8.91 -4.36 -4.66
N TYR A 81 -9.61 -3.33 -4.16
CA TYR A 81 -10.91 -2.94 -4.72
C TYR A 81 -10.73 -2.26 -6.08
N LEU A 82 -9.72 -1.40 -6.21
CA LEU A 82 -9.43 -0.70 -7.47
C LEU A 82 -8.48 -1.47 -8.38
N GLY A 83 -7.76 -2.47 -7.86
CA GLY A 83 -6.72 -3.19 -8.59
C GLY A 83 -5.49 -2.33 -8.89
N THR A 84 -5.16 -1.38 -8.01
CA THR A 84 -4.09 -0.39 -8.23
C THR A 84 -2.97 -0.52 -7.20
N GLU A 85 -1.73 -0.32 -7.64
CA GLU A 85 -0.57 -0.09 -6.76
C GLU A 85 -0.18 1.39 -6.87
N THR A 86 -0.17 2.12 -5.75
CA THR A 86 0.17 3.55 -5.71
C THR A 86 1.43 3.76 -4.89
N LEU A 87 2.45 4.38 -5.47
CA LEU A 87 3.66 4.77 -4.75
C LEU A 87 3.29 5.76 -3.64
N LEU A 88 3.72 5.47 -2.41
CA LEU A 88 3.57 6.37 -1.28
C LEU A 88 4.80 7.27 -1.19
N GLU A 89 4.54 8.56 -1.01
CA GLU A 89 5.56 9.57 -0.73
C GLU A 89 5.55 9.90 0.77
N ASP A 90 6.72 10.21 1.35
CA ASP A 90 6.82 10.48 2.79
C ASP A 90 5.97 11.69 3.20
N GLY A 91 5.04 11.48 4.14
CA GLY A 91 4.17 12.53 4.67
C GLY A 91 3.03 12.96 3.75
N GLU A 92 2.98 12.48 2.51
CA GLU A 92 1.89 12.78 1.58
C GLU A 92 0.66 11.91 1.84
N ALA A 93 -0.51 12.50 1.61
CA ALA A 93 -1.79 11.83 1.83
C ALA A 93 -2.23 11.08 0.57
N TYR A 94 -2.39 9.75 0.71
CA TYR A 94 -3.14 8.96 -0.25
C TYR A 94 -4.63 9.03 0.08
N HIS A 95 -5.42 9.64 -0.81
CA HIS A 95 -6.86 9.81 -0.63
C HIS A 95 -7.66 8.69 -1.29
N PHE A 96 -8.68 8.20 -0.60
CA PHE A 96 -9.60 7.19 -1.14
C PHE A 96 -11.01 7.37 -0.56
N SER A 97 -11.99 6.77 -1.24
CA SER A 97 -13.36 6.69 -0.76
C SER A 97 -13.79 5.25 -0.48
N VAL A 98 -14.75 5.13 0.43
CA VAL A 98 -15.41 3.88 0.82
C VAL A 98 -16.89 4.00 0.45
N ASP A 99 -17.36 3.12 -0.44
CA ASP A 99 -18.77 3.02 -0.81
C ASP A 99 -19.47 1.96 0.04
N ALA A 100 -20.39 2.42 0.90
CA ALA A 100 -21.18 1.56 1.78
C ALA A 100 -22.09 0.55 1.04
N ASN A 101 -22.31 0.75 -0.27
CA ASN A 101 -23.13 -0.14 -1.09
C ASN A 101 -22.31 -1.20 -1.84
N VAL A 102 -20.98 -1.15 -1.76
CA VAL A 102 -20.08 -2.08 -2.44
C VAL A 102 -19.30 -2.86 -1.39
N ALA A 103 -19.41 -4.19 -1.43
CA ALA A 103 -18.80 -5.06 -0.43
C ALA A 103 -17.26 -4.99 -0.49
N GLU A 104 -16.71 -4.99 -1.69
CA GLU A 104 -15.28 -4.93 -1.97
C GLU A 104 -14.67 -3.59 -1.53
N SER A 105 -15.43 -2.50 -1.61
CA SER A 105 -14.99 -1.17 -1.15
C SER A 105 -14.82 -1.12 0.37
N GLN A 106 -15.61 -1.92 1.09
CA GLN A 106 -15.61 -2.06 2.55
C GLN A 106 -14.81 -3.26 3.05
N ASP A 107 -14.21 -4.05 2.14
CA ASP A 107 -13.55 -5.29 2.49
C ASP A 107 -12.42 -5.02 3.50
N SER A 108 -12.37 -5.84 4.55
CA SER A 108 -11.42 -5.62 5.63
C SER A 108 -9.96 -5.88 5.23
N GLN A 109 -9.75 -6.56 4.10
CA GLN A 109 -8.46 -6.89 3.53
C GLN A 109 -8.23 -6.12 2.22
N ARG A 110 -8.96 -5.01 2.00
CA ARG A 110 -8.84 -4.18 0.80
C ARG A 110 -7.43 -3.66 0.56
N PHE A 111 -6.69 -3.35 1.63
CA PHE A 111 -5.40 -2.68 1.53
C PHE A 111 -4.23 -3.57 1.96
N SER A 112 -3.11 -3.41 1.27
CA SER A 112 -1.81 -3.95 1.72
C SER A 112 -0.67 -3.00 1.34
N LEU A 113 0.49 -3.18 1.95
CA LEU A 113 1.71 -2.47 1.61
C LEU A 113 2.65 -3.44 0.88
N LYS A 114 3.16 -3.03 -0.28
CA LYS A 114 4.17 -3.77 -1.04
C LYS A 114 5.47 -2.98 -1.02
N PHE A 115 6.58 -3.68 -0.80
CA PHE A 115 7.90 -3.07 -0.69
C PHE A 115 8.79 -3.48 -1.86
N ASP A 116 9.37 -2.49 -2.52
CA ASP A 116 10.37 -2.70 -3.56
C ASP A 116 11.70 -2.15 -3.06
N THR A 117 12.63 -3.07 -2.83
CA THR A 117 13.97 -2.79 -2.29
C THR A 117 15.01 -2.75 -3.40
N GLU A 118 14.67 -3.13 -4.63
CA GLU A 118 15.55 -2.98 -5.76
C GLU A 118 15.67 -1.48 -6.07
N THR A 119 16.89 -0.96 -5.95
CA THR A 119 17.20 0.32 -6.57
C THR A 119 17.05 0.11 -8.07
N MET A 120 15.95 0.52 -8.67
CA MET A 120 15.90 0.63 -10.12
C MET A 120 17.01 1.59 -10.56
N GLY A 121 18.13 1.02 -11.01
CA GLY A 121 18.94 1.67 -12.01
C GLY A 121 18.01 1.98 -13.16
N VAL A 122 17.98 3.25 -13.57
CA VAL A 122 17.16 3.73 -14.69
C VAL A 122 17.31 2.79 -15.88
N GLU A 123 16.26 2.04 -16.19
CA GLU A 123 16.05 1.50 -17.53
C GLU A 123 14.88 2.29 -18.14
N ASP A 124 15.30 3.29 -18.90
CA ASP A 124 14.63 4.09 -19.92
C ASP A 124 13.10 3.97 -20.06
N GLU A 125 12.45 5.14 -20.00
CA GLU A 125 11.14 5.36 -20.62
C GLU A 125 11.15 4.88 -22.09
N ASP A 126 10.64 3.67 -22.35
CA ASP A 126 10.27 3.26 -23.70
C ASP A 126 8.90 3.85 -24.06
N ASN A 127 8.93 5.17 -24.24
CA ASN A 127 7.87 6.00 -24.81
C ASN A 127 7.76 5.73 -26.32
N LYS A 128 7.24 4.56 -26.74
CA LYS A 128 6.86 4.26 -28.13
C LYS A 128 5.64 3.33 -28.15
N LEU A 129 4.44 3.80 -28.47
CA LEU A 129 4.04 4.03 -29.85
C LEU A 129 2.93 5.10 -29.91
N PHE A 130 3.30 6.31 -30.35
CA PHE A 130 2.37 7.19 -31.03
C PHE A 130 1.78 6.44 -32.22
N SER A 131 0.45 6.24 -32.21
CA SER A 131 -0.30 5.84 -33.39
C SER A 131 -0.30 7.00 -34.39
N LEU A 132 0.67 7.04 -35.31
CA LEU A 132 0.53 7.84 -36.52
C LEU A 132 -0.41 7.09 -37.47
N TYR A 133 -1.67 7.49 -37.49
CA TYR A 133 -2.55 7.18 -38.62
C TYR A 133 -2.01 7.91 -39.86
N PRO A 134 -1.86 7.24 -41.02
CA PRO A 134 -1.53 7.94 -42.24
C PRO A 134 -2.73 8.81 -42.66
N ASN A 135 -2.49 10.10 -42.90
CA ASN A 135 -3.44 10.98 -43.56
C ASN A 135 -3.38 10.72 -45.08
N PRO A 136 -4.46 10.23 -45.72
CA PRO A 136 -4.46 9.95 -47.15
C PRO A 136 -4.64 11.26 -47.93
N ALA A 137 -3.60 11.66 -48.67
CA ALA A 137 -3.78 12.61 -49.75
C ALA A 137 -4.24 11.85 -51.01
N LYS A 138 -5.50 12.09 -51.39
CA LYS A 138 -6.00 11.80 -52.74
C LYS A 138 -5.50 12.87 -53.71
N ASP A 139 -5.31 12.42 -54.95
CA ASP A 139 -5.15 13.15 -56.22
C ASP A 139 -3.81 13.89 -56.40
N VAL A 140 -3.09 13.72 -57.50
CA VAL A 140 -3.50 13.74 -58.93
C VAL A 140 -2.62 12.87 -59.82
#